data_AF-G7WMP0-F1
#
_entry.id   AF-G7WMP0-F1
#
_cell.length_a   1.000
_cell.length_b   1.000
_cell.length_c   1.000
_cell.angle_alpha   90.00
_cell.angle_beta   90.00
_cell.angle_gamma   90.00
#
_symmetry.space_group_name_H-M   'P 1'
#
loop_
_entity.id
_entity.type
_entity.pdbx_description
1 polymer ?
#
loop_
_entity_poly.entity_id
_entity_poly.type
_entity_poly.pdbx_seq_one_letter_code
_entity_poly.pdbx_strand_id
1 'polypeptide(L)'
;MLAEAKRLCHGSCAEGCVEMKRAGLHLKLLEMRPHWSVLKREEQERTIDRGETEPFDIAIPLPAKDRRDPAGTRGGADLFWERFRCTGCGLCCKTPGAGLYLDREDMERICRHLGWPMKRLEALCRYDRQLKAWALRQPCPFYDPEEGCTIYPARPKTCTRYPLHPPLREVPYHLAVDAFCPAARSFVKETLGWWIVCETNWARILKGLEEEGASEDGEVEG
;
A
#
# COMPACT_ATOMS: atom_id res chain seq x y z
N MET A 1 15.51 -1.91 20.52
CA MET A 1 14.19 -2.32 21.05
C MET A 1 13.02 -1.97 20.12
N LEU A 2 12.64 -0.70 19.88
CA LEU A 2 11.43 -0.39 19.07
C LEU A 2 11.47 -0.90 17.61
N ALA A 3 12.59 -0.75 16.90
CA ALA A 3 12.72 -1.25 15.53
C ALA A 3 12.56 -2.79 15.45
N GLU A 4 13.03 -3.49 16.48
CA GLU A 4 12.90 -4.93 16.63
C GLU A 4 11.47 -5.33 16.98
N ALA A 5 10.81 -4.63 17.90
CA ALA A 5 9.41 -4.85 18.21
C ALA A 5 8.50 -4.66 16.97
N LYS A 6 8.79 -3.65 16.14
CA LYS A 6 8.10 -3.46 14.84
C LYS A 6 8.33 -4.66 13.92
N ARG A 7 9.58 -5.10 13.75
CA ARG A 7 9.93 -6.27 12.94
C ARG A 7 9.21 -7.54 13.42
N LEU A 8 9.22 -7.80 14.72
CA LEU A 8 8.57 -8.97 15.35
C LEU A 8 7.05 -8.89 15.27
N CYS A 9 6.46 -7.70 15.42
CA CYS A 9 5.03 -7.49 15.26
C CYS A 9 4.56 -7.86 13.86
N HIS A 10 5.28 -7.44 12.83
CA HIS A 10 4.90 -7.78 11.46
C HIS A 10 5.15 -9.26 11.11
N GLY A 11 6.08 -9.94 11.78
CA GLY A 11 6.24 -11.40 11.64
C GLY A 11 5.18 -12.20 12.40
N SER A 12 4.84 -11.79 13.62
CA SER A 12 4.07 -12.62 14.58
C SER A 12 2.61 -12.21 14.72
N CYS A 13 2.24 -11.01 14.29
CA CYS A 13 0.90 -10.46 14.45
C CYS A 13 0.24 -10.10 13.10
N ALA A 14 0.83 -10.44 11.95
CA ALA A 14 0.33 -9.98 10.64
C ALA A 14 -1.15 -10.32 10.43
N GLU A 15 -1.53 -11.58 10.62
CA GLU A 15 -2.91 -12.05 10.45
C GLU A 15 -3.85 -11.47 11.53
N GLY A 16 -3.50 -11.63 12.81
CA GLY A 16 -4.32 -11.13 13.92
C GLY A 16 -4.54 -9.60 13.87
N CYS A 17 -3.54 -8.83 13.45
CA CYS A 17 -3.63 -7.38 13.30
C CYS A 17 -4.61 -6.98 12.20
N VAL A 18 -4.66 -7.73 11.10
CA VAL A 18 -5.62 -7.54 10.01
C VAL A 18 -7.03 -7.84 10.52
N GLU A 19 -7.25 -8.94 11.25
CA GLU A 19 -8.56 -9.27 11.82
C GLU A 19 -9.05 -8.22 12.83
N MET A 20 -8.16 -7.73 13.70
CA MET A 20 -8.48 -6.63 14.63
C MET A 20 -8.97 -5.38 13.90
N LYS A 21 -8.32 -5.01 12.79
CA LYS A 21 -8.71 -3.86 11.96
C LYS A 21 -9.98 -4.12 11.16
N ARG A 22 -10.21 -5.36 10.73
CA ARG A 22 -11.46 -5.77 10.08
C ARG A 22 -12.63 -5.66 11.05
N ALA A 23 -12.46 -6.15 12.28
CA ALA A 23 -13.46 -6.16 13.36
C ALA A 23 -13.68 -4.81 14.05
N GLY A 24 -12.97 -3.75 13.66
CA GLY A 24 -13.18 -2.42 14.24
C GLY A 24 -12.59 -2.22 15.64
N LEU A 25 -11.65 -3.07 16.09
CA LEU A 25 -11.07 -2.98 17.45
C LEU A 25 -10.43 -1.62 17.74
N HIS A 26 -9.90 -0.95 16.72
CA HIS A 26 -9.35 0.40 16.84
C HIS A 26 -10.32 1.42 17.45
N LEU A 27 -11.62 1.29 17.20
CA LEU A 27 -12.64 2.19 17.77
C LEU A 27 -12.70 2.04 19.29
N LYS A 28 -12.80 0.80 19.78
CA LYS A 28 -12.80 0.49 21.22
C LYS A 28 -11.51 0.95 21.90
N LEU A 29 -10.36 0.74 21.25
CA LEU A 29 -9.07 1.18 21.79
C LEU A 29 -8.99 2.71 21.89
N LEU A 30 -9.55 3.44 20.93
CA LEU A 30 -9.57 4.91 20.92
C LEU A 30 -10.50 5.49 21.99
N GLU A 31 -11.58 4.80 22.33
CA GLU A 31 -12.45 5.16 23.48
C GLU A 31 -11.71 5.01 24.81
N MET A 32 -10.86 3.99 24.93
CA MET A 32 -10.11 3.72 26.15
C MET A 32 -8.93 4.67 26.36
N ARG A 33 -8.29 5.12 25.29
CA ARG A 33 -7.16 6.07 25.37
C ARG A 33 -7.01 6.91 24.11
N PRO A 34 -6.65 8.20 24.25
CA PRO A 34 -6.32 9.02 23.11
C PRO A 34 -5.04 8.51 22.43
N HIS A 35 -4.97 8.66 21.11
CA HIS A 35 -3.81 8.26 20.30
C HIS A 35 -3.43 9.39 19.34
N TRP A 36 -2.13 9.55 19.07
CA TRP A 36 -1.60 10.66 18.27
C TRP A 36 -2.24 10.73 16.88
N SER A 37 -2.57 9.57 16.28
CA SER A 37 -3.17 9.53 14.94
C SER A 37 -4.57 10.14 14.86
N VAL A 38 -5.25 10.31 16.00
CA VAL A 38 -6.54 10.99 16.08
C VAL A 38 -6.38 12.38 16.69
N LEU A 39 -5.53 12.54 17.71
CA LEU A 39 -5.23 13.84 18.31
C LEU A 39 -4.67 14.85 17.29
N LYS A 40 -3.85 14.37 16.34
CA LYS A 40 -3.27 15.17 15.26
C LYS A 40 -3.97 14.95 13.92
N ARG A 41 -5.26 14.62 13.92
CA ARG A 41 -6.00 14.28 12.69
C ARG A 41 -5.94 15.43 11.67
N GLU A 42 -6.22 16.65 12.08
CA GLU A 42 -6.23 17.82 11.17
C GLU A 42 -4.86 18.08 10.54
N GLU A 43 -3.76 17.93 11.31
CA GLU A 43 -2.39 18.04 10.77
C GLU A 43 -2.11 16.95 9.73
N GLN A 44 -2.45 15.70 10.04
CA GLN A 44 -2.25 14.58 9.11
C GLN A 44 -3.09 14.70 7.85
N GLU A 45 -4.35 15.11 7.97
CA GLU A 45 -5.23 15.31 6.82
C GLU A 45 -4.69 16.40 5.89
N ARG A 46 -4.18 17.51 6.45
CA ARG A 46 -3.46 18.53 5.66
C ARG A 46 -2.23 17.97 4.96
N THR A 47 -1.43 17.14 5.64
CA THR A 47 -0.29 16.48 5.00
C THR A 47 -0.73 15.58 3.84
N ILE A 48 -1.77 14.78 4.03
CA ILE A 48 -2.33 13.87 3.03
C ILE A 48 -2.86 14.66 1.82
N ASP A 49 -3.50 15.80 2.05
CA ASP A 49 -4.11 16.61 0.99
C ASP A 49 -3.12 17.32 0.07
N ARG A 50 -1.86 17.49 0.50
CA ARG A 50 -0.79 17.90 -0.42
C ARG A 50 -0.63 16.97 -1.61
N GLY A 51 -1.12 15.72 -1.52
CA GLY A 51 -1.17 14.77 -2.61
C GLY A 51 -1.92 15.25 -3.86
N GLU A 52 -2.74 16.29 -3.75
CA GLU A 52 -3.41 16.94 -4.89
C GLU A 52 -2.45 17.63 -5.84
N THR A 53 -1.37 18.18 -5.29
CA THR A 53 -0.42 19.01 -6.02
C THR A 53 0.98 18.40 -6.06
N GLU A 54 1.30 17.52 -5.11
CA GLU A 54 2.64 16.96 -4.93
C GLU A 54 2.57 15.41 -4.85
N PRO A 55 3.26 14.67 -5.72
CA PRO A 55 3.28 13.21 -5.64
C PRO A 55 4.24 12.73 -4.53
N PHE A 56 3.74 11.93 -3.61
CA PHE A 56 4.53 11.25 -2.58
C PHE A 56 3.81 9.99 -2.08
N ASP A 57 4.53 9.13 -1.38
CA ASP A 57 3.98 7.90 -0.81
C ASP A 57 3.52 8.09 0.63
N ILE A 58 2.34 7.56 0.96
CA ILE A 58 1.76 7.58 2.30
C ILE A 58 1.80 6.18 2.89
N ALA A 59 2.32 6.07 4.11
CA ALA A 59 2.29 4.83 4.85
C ALA A 59 0.89 4.53 5.40
N ILE A 60 0.44 3.29 5.19
CA ILE A 60 -0.79 2.77 5.77
C ILE A 60 -0.43 1.83 6.92
N PRO A 61 -1.14 1.87 8.06
CA PRO A 61 -1.00 0.90 9.14
C PRO A 61 -1.55 -0.47 8.70
N LEU A 62 -0.92 -1.13 7.74
CA LEU A 62 -1.22 -2.49 7.28
C LEU A 62 0.10 -3.20 6.95
N PRO A 63 0.20 -4.52 7.19
CA PRO A 63 1.43 -5.24 6.90
C PRO A 63 1.69 -5.27 5.39
N ALA A 64 2.90 -4.89 5.00
CA ALA A 64 3.42 -5.15 3.67
C ALA A 64 3.86 -6.61 3.52
N LYS A 65 3.97 -7.05 2.26
CA LYS A 65 4.47 -8.38 1.94
C LYS A 65 5.89 -8.58 2.49
N ASP A 66 6.06 -9.50 3.42
CA ASP A 66 7.38 -9.95 3.87
C ASP A 66 7.99 -10.82 2.77
N ARG A 67 9.23 -10.54 2.40
CA ARG A 67 9.98 -11.35 1.43
C ARG A 67 10.39 -12.70 2.00
N ARG A 68 10.48 -12.82 3.33
CA ARG A 68 10.86 -14.05 4.05
C ARG A 68 9.66 -15.00 4.21
N ASP A 69 8.45 -14.45 4.28
CA ASP A 69 7.20 -15.21 4.24
C ASP A 69 6.20 -14.56 3.27
N PRO A 70 6.30 -14.92 1.97
CA PRO A 70 5.43 -14.40 0.92
C PRO A 70 3.95 -14.75 1.09
N ALA A 71 3.61 -15.77 1.89
CA ALA A 71 2.26 -16.26 2.08
C ALA A 71 1.60 -15.61 3.32
N GLY A 72 2.33 -15.50 4.44
CA GLY A 72 1.82 -15.00 5.73
C GLY A 72 1.58 -13.49 5.83
N THR A 73 1.77 -12.72 4.75
CA THR A 73 1.65 -11.25 4.77
C THR A 73 0.73 -10.68 3.71
N ARG A 74 -0.05 -11.53 3.02
CA ARG A 74 -1.02 -11.08 2.01
C ARG A 74 -2.21 -10.32 2.62
N GLY A 75 -2.59 -10.63 3.86
CA GLY A 75 -3.79 -10.09 4.52
C GLY A 75 -3.85 -8.57 4.58
N GLY A 76 -2.71 -7.87 4.69
CA GLY A 76 -2.69 -6.41 4.62
C GLY A 76 -3.12 -5.88 3.25
N ALA A 77 -2.55 -6.43 2.18
CA ALA A 77 -2.94 -6.05 0.82
C ALA A 77 -4.39 -6.46 0.52
N ASP A 78 -4.83 -7.63 0.98
CA ASP A 78 -6.21 -8.07 0.80
C ASP A 78 -7.19 -7.13 1.51
N LEU A 79 -6.93 -6.75 2.76
CA LEU A 79 -7.77 -5.80 3.50
C LEU A 79 -7.80 -4.41 2.84
N PHE A 80 -6.68 -3.97 2.27
CA PHE A 80 -6.66 -2.76 1.44
C PHE A 80 -7.63 -2.89 0.27
N TRP A 81 -7.55 -3.96 -0.52
CA TRP A 81 -8.43 -4.16 -1.69
C TRP A 81 -9.90 -4.43 -1.34
N GLU A 82 -10.18 -5.02 -0.17
CA GLU A 82 -11.53 -5.18 0.36
C GLU A 82 -12.23 -3.82 0.55
N ARG A 83 -11.49 -2.77 0.93
CA ARG A 83 -12.02 -1.46 1.32
C ARG A 83 -11.76 -0.35 0.30
N PHE A 84 -10.65 -0.39 -0.42
CA PHE A 84 -10.31 0.60 -1.45
C PHE A 84 -11.22 0.47 -2.67
N ARG A 85 -11.67 1.62 -3.20
CA ARG A 85 -12.45 1.70 -4.44
C ARG A 85 -11.87 2.78 -5.34
N CYS A 86 -11.50 2.40 -6.57
CA CYS A 86 -11.05 3.36 -7.57
C CYS A 86 -12.22 4.28 -7.97
N THR A 87 -12.00 5.59 -8.01
CA THR A 87 -13.01 6.59 -8.38
C THR A 87 -13.09 6.88 -9.87
N GLY A 88 -12.23 6.25 -10.70
CA GLY A 88 -12.19 6.53 -12.14
C GLY A 88 -11.63 7.90 -12.52
N CYS A 89 -11.05 8.66 -11.58
CA CYS A 89 -10.60 10.05 -11.79
C CYS A 89 -9.55 10.26 -12.91
N GLY A 90 -8.86 9.20 -13.34
CA GLY A 90 -7.90 9.25 -14.44
C GLY A 90 -6.56 9.91 -14.11
N LEU A 91 -6.31 10.33 -12.88
CA LEU A 91 -5.04 10.99 -12.51
C LEU A 91 -3.83 10.08 -12.80
N CYS A 92 -3.90 8.80 -12.47
CA CYS A 92 -2.85 7.82 -12.82
C CYS A 92 -2.68 7.59 -14.34
N CYS A 93 -3.65 7.99 -15.16
CA CYS A 93 -3.58 7.91 -16.63
C CYS A 93 -3.07 9.21 -17.27
N LYS A 94 -3.20 10.34 -16.58
CA LYS A 94 -2.82 11.68 -17.05
C LYS A 94 -1.38 12.02 -16.69
N THR A 95 -0.93 11.62 -15.51
CA THR A 95 0.37 12.06 -14.98
C THR A 95 1.45 11.01 -15.22
N PRO A 96 2.61 11.38 -15.76
CA PRO A 96 3.67 10.45 -16.19
C PRO A 96 4.49 9.83 -15.02
N GLY A 97 3.94 9.78 -13.80
CA GLY A 97 4.68 9.67 -12.53
C GLY A 97 5.65 8.49 -12.35
N ALA A 98 5.54 7.41 -13.14
CA ALA A 98 6.49 6.29 -13.08
C ALA A 98 6.74 5.57 -14.42
N GLY A 99 6.14 6.03 -15.52
CA GLY A 99 6.08 5.26 -16.77
C GLY A 99 5.20 4.00 -16.65
N LEU A 100 4.30 3.79 -17.60
CA LEU A 100 3.44 2.60 -17.60
C LEU A 100 4.13 1.47 -18.37
N TYR A 101 4.73 0.53 -17.65
CA TYR A 101 5.37 -0.63 -18.26
C TYR A 101 4.41 -1.80 -18.41
N LEU A 102 4.46 -2.44 -19.57
CA LEU A 102 3.72 -3.63 -19.96
C LEU A 102 4.73 -4.76 -20.19
N ASP A 103 4.49 -5.91 -19.56
CA ASP A 103 5.15 -7.16 -19.95
C ASP A 103 4.42 -7.80 -21.15
N ARG A 104 4.95 -8.93 -21.65
CA ARG A 104 4.37 -9.62 -22.81
C ARG A 104 2.95 -10.10 -22.51
N GLU A 105 2.71 -10.60 -21.31
CA GLU A 105 1.41 -11.09 -20.86
C GLU A 105 0.37 -9.96 -20.77
N ASP A 106 0.80 -8.77 -20.34
CA ASP A 106 -0.03 -7.56 -20.36
C ASP A 106 -0.39 -7.16 -21.80
N MET A 107 0.59 -7.16 -22.72
CA MET A 107 0.36 -6.86 -24.13
C MET A 107 -0.65 -7.82 -24.78
N GLU A 108 -0.50 -9.13 -24.54
CA GLU A 108 -1.40 -10.16 -25.04
C GLU A 108 -2.83 -10.02 -24.47
N ARG A 109 -2.94 -9.75 -23.16
CA ARG A 109 -4.24 -9.54 -22.50
C ARG A 109 -4.98 -8.33 -23.06
N ILE A 110 -4.27 -7.20 -23.25
CA ILE A 110 -4.84 -5.98 -23.83
C ILE A 110 -5.27 -6.23 -25.29
N CYS A 111 -4.42 -6.87 -26.10
CA CYS A 111 -4.75 -7.17 -27.50
C CYS A 111 -5.98 -8.08 -27.60
N ARG A 112 -6.08 -9.12 -26.77
CA ARG A 112 -7.24 -10.02 -26.73
C ARG A 112 -8.52 -9.27 -26.35
N HIS A 113 -8.44 -8.39 -25.36
CA HIS A 113 -9.59 -7.59 -24.91
C HIS A 113 -10.09 -6.62 -26.00
N LEU A 114 -9.16 -6.01 -26.74
CA LEU A 114 -9.49 -5.02 -27.79
C LEU A 114 -9.72 -5.64 -29.18
N GLY A 115 -9.44 -6.93 -29.37
CA GLY A 115 -9.40 -7.56 -30.69
C GLY A 115 -8.32 -6.97 -31.61
N TRP A 116 -7.23 -6.45 -31.04
CA TRP A 116 -6.16 -5.78 -31.78
C TRP A 116 -5.03 -6.74 -32.16
N PRO A 117 -4.39 -6.55 -33.32
CA PRO A 117 -3.10 -7.20 -33.59
C PRO A 117 -1.99 -6.57 -32.73
N MET A 118 -1.02 -7.39 -32.31
CA MET A 118 0.10 -6.98 -31.45
C MET A 118 0.81 -5.72 -31.96
N LYS A 119 1.09 -5.67 -33.28
CA LYS A 119 1.74 -4.53 -33.94
C LYS A 119 1.04 -3.18 -33.68
N ARG A 120 -0.28 -3.17 -33.52
CA ARG A 120 -1.05 -1.96 -33.22
C ARG A 120 -0.77 -1.46 -31.80
N LEU A 121 -0.68 -2.37 -30.82
CA LEU A 121 -0.36 -2.02 -29.44
C LEU A 121 1.11 -1.63 -29.29
N GLU A 122 2.02 -2.34 -29.96
CA GLU A 122 3.46 -2.02 -29.99
C GLU A 122 3.70 -0.60 -30.52
N ALA A 123 2.93 -0.14 -31.51
CA ALA A 123 3.01 1.23 -32.02
C ALA A 123 2.64 2.31 -30.99
N LEU A 124 1.98 1.96 -29.89
CA LEU A 124 1.68 2.86 -28.77
C LEU A 124 2.77 2.81 -27.68
N CYS A 125 3.78 1.95 -27.83
CA CYS A 125 4.78 1.68 -26.82
C CYS A 125 6.19 1.97 -27.33
N ARG A 126 7.12 2.14 -26.38
CA ARG A 126 8.56 2.11 -26.62
C ARG A 126 9.17 0.95 -25.86
N TYR A 127 9.88 0.07 -26.54
CA TYR A 127 10.56 -1.04 -25.87
C TYR A 127 11.80 -0.56 -25.11
N ASP A 128 11.85 -0.86 -23.81
CA ASP A 128 12.98 -0.61 -22.94
C ASP A 128 13.83 -1.89 -22.82
N ARG A 129 15.05 -1.86 -23.37
CA ARG A 129 15.95 -3.03 -23.38
C ARG A 129 16.49 -3.38 -22.00
N GLN A 130 16.67 -2.40 -21.12
CA GLN A 130 17.23 -2.59 -19.78
C GLN A 130 16.19 -3.22 -18.87
N LEU A 131 14.95 -2.73 -18.93
CA LEU A 131 13.83 -3.25 -18.15
C LEU A 131 13.16 -4.47 -18.79
N LYS A 132 13.50 -4.79 -20.05
CA LYS A 132 12.86 -5.85 -20.85
C LYS A 132 11.34 -5.73 -20.88
N ALA A 133 10.85 -4.49 -20.99
CA ALA A 133 9.43 -4.17 -20.91
C ALA A 133 9.03 -3.11 -21.95
N TRP A 134 7.73 -3.00 -22.23
CA TRP A 134 7.18 -2.00 -23.14
C TRP A 134 6.65 -0.81 -22.34
N ALA A 135 7.28 0.36 -22.49
CA ALA A 135 6.77 1.60 -21.91
C ALA A 135 5.63 2.15 -22.79
N LEU A 136 4.40 2.12 -22.30
CA LEU A 136 3.25 2.72 -22.97
C LEU A 136 3.38 4.24 -22.97
N ARG A 137 3.15 4.86 -24.13
CA ARG A 137 3.17 6.33 -24.25
C ARG A 137 2.22 6.99 -23.25
N GLN A 138 2.64 8.14 -22.74
CA GLN A 138 1.84 8.98 -21.86
C GLN A 138 1.55 10.33 -22.53
N PRO A 139 0.37 10.95 -22.34
CA PRO A 139 -0.77 10.47 -21.54
C PRO A 139 -1.34 9.13 -22.05
N CYS A 140 -1.94 8.34 -21.15
CA CYS A 140 -2.37 6.98 -21.45
C CYS A 140 -3.39 6.98 -22.63
N PRO A 141 -3.12 6.24 -23.73
CA PRO A 141 -4.02 6.20 -24.88
C PRO A 141 -5.35 5.47 -24.64
N PHE A 142 -5.50 4.82 -23.48
CA PHE A 142 -6.71 4.09 -23.09
C PHE A 142 -7.54 4.84 -22.05
N TYR A 143 -7.24 6.11 -21.80
CA TYR A 143 -8.06 6.95 -20.94
C TYR A 143 -8.89 7.90 -21.79
N ASP A 144 -10.19 7.84 -21.55
CA ASP A 144 -11.20 8.73 -22.09
C ASP A 144 -11.74 9.62 -20.95
N PRO A 145 -11.89 10.94 -21.14
CA PRO A 145 -12.41 11.82 -20.09
C PRO A 145 -13.86 11.52 -19.65
N GLU A 146 -14.69 10.99 -20.54
CA GLU A 146 -16.11 10.68 -20.29
C GLU A 146 -16.28 9.23 -19.81
N GLU A 147 -15.58 8.29 -20.46
CA GLU A 147 -15.73 6.84 -20.20
C GLU A 147 -14.68 6.28 -19.21
N GLY A 148 -13.68 7.07 -18.85
CA GLY A 148 -12.58 6.64 -17.99
C GLY A 148 -11.60 5.69 -18.68
N CYS A 149 -11.13 4.66 -17.97
CA CYS A 149 -10.18 3.71 -18.56
C CYS A 149 -10.90 2.68 -19.43
N THR A 150 -10.74 2.78 -20.75
CA THR A 150 -11.40 1.92 -21.74
C THR A 150 -10.93 0.47 -21.73
N ILE A 151 -9.83 0.17 -21.02
CA ILE A 151 -9.31 -1.19 -20.81
C ILE A 151 -9.35 -1.60 -19.34
N TYR A 152 -10.22 -1.00 -18.50
CA TYR A 152 -10.24 -1.26 -17.05
C TYR A 152 -10.19 -2.76 -16.66
N PRO A 153 -10.94 -3.67 -17.32
CA PRO A 153 -10.90 -5.11 -17.04
C PRO A 153 -9.61 -5.81 -17.49
N ALA A 154 -8.92 -5.25 -18.48
CA ALA A 154 -7.69 -5.78 -19.07
C ALA A 154 -6.44 -5.01 -18.66
N ARG A 155 -6.53 -4.15 -17.63
CA ARG A 155 -5.45 -3.29 -17.16
C ARG A 155 -4.15 -4.06 -16.93
N PRO A 156 -2.98 -3.48 -17.27
CA PRO A 156 -1.69 -4.11 -17.02
C PRO A 156 -1.43 -4.27 -15.52
N LYS A 157 -0.45 -5.12 -15.16
CA LYS A 157 -0.11 -5.40 -13.75
C LYS A 157 0.21 -4.12 -12.99
N THR A 158 0.89 -3.18 -13.62
CA THR A 158 1.20 -1.84 -13.06
C THR A 158 -0.08 -1.09 -12.66
N CYS A 159 -1.08 -1.03 -13.54
CA CYS A 159 -2.37 -0.38 -13.27
C CYS A 159 -3.22 -1.13 -12.23
N THR A 160 -3.18 -2.47 -12.21
CA THR A 160 -3.95 -3.27 -11.26
C THR A 160 -3.40 -3.18 -9.84
N ARG A 161 -2.10 -2.93 -9.69
CA ARG A 161 -1.45 -2.75 -8.39
C ARG A 161 -1.56 -1.32 -7.85
N TYR A 162 -1.72 -0.33 -8.72
CA TYR A 162 -1.92 1.07 -8.33
C TYR A 162 -3.17 1.24 -7.44
N PRO A 163 -3.09 1.92 -6.29
CA PRO A 163 -2.04 2.87 -5.88
C PRO A 163 -0.97 2.30 -4.93
N LEU A 164 -0.90 0.97 -4.73
CA LEU A 164 0.11 0.39 -3.86
C LEU A 164 1.52 0.49 -4.45
N HIS A 165 2.45 1.03 -3.67
CA HIS A 165 3.87 1.14 -3.99
C HIS A 165 4.70 0.20 -3.10
N PRO A 166 5.97 -0.07 -3.46
CA PRO A 166 6.90 -0.72 -2.55
C PRO A 166 6.93 0.00 -1.19
N PRO A 167 7.08 -0.74 -0.07
CA PRO A 167 7.16 -0.12 1.25
C PRO A 167 8.24 0.96 1.34
N LEU A 168 7.94 2.02 2.09
CA LEU A 168 8.87 3.12 2.33
C LEU A 168 10.08 2.63 3.12
N ARG A 169 11.26 3.24 2.89
CA ARG A 169 12.50 2.84 3.59
C ARG A 169 12.42 3.09 5.09
N GLU A 170 11.71 4.14 5.49
CA GLU A 170 11.53 4.56 6.89
C GLU A 170 10.53 3.65 7.62
N VAL A 171 9.60 3.03 6.89
CA VAL A 171 8.57 2.12 7.43
C VAL A 171 8.41 0.88 6.54
N PRO A 172 9.46 0.05 6.41
CA PRO A 172 9.56 -1.00 5.38
C PRO A 172 8.58 -2.16 5.55
N TYR A 173 7.89 -2.20 6.69
CA TYR A 173 6.90 -3.22 7.02
C TYR A 173 5.46 -2.77 6.76
N HIS A 174 5.24 -1.50 6.41
CA HIS A 174 3.93 -0.94 6.14
C HIS A 174 3.66 -0.88 4.64
N LEU A 175 2.39 -1.04 4.26
CA LEU A 175 1.97 -0.71 2.90
C LEU A 175 2.18 0.78 2.65
N ALA A 176 2.58 1.12 1.43
CA ALA A 176 2.69 2.48 0.95
C ALA A 176 1.69 2.68 -0.20
N VAL A 177 1.05 3.84 -0.24
CA VAL A 177 0.17 4.25 -1.35
C VAL A 177 0.55 5.60 -1.90
N ASP A 178 0.37 5.78 -3.20
CA ASP A 178 0.57 7.06 -3.87
C ASP A 178 -0.50 8.10 -3.45
N ALA A 179 -0.07 9.20 -2.84
CA ALA A 179 -0.90 10.34 -2.45
C ALA A 179 -1.58 11.03 -3.64
N PHE A 180 -1.04 10.87 -4.85
CA PHE A 180 -1.63 11.40 -6.05
C PHE A 180 -2.99 10.74 -6.38
N CYS A 181 -3.27 9.56 -5.81
CA CYS A 181 -4.58 8.92 -5.93
C CYS A 181 -5.57 9.50 -4.90
N PRO A 182 -6.68 10.15 -5.33
CA PRO A 182 -7.67 10.70 -4.39
C PRO A 182 -8.34 9.62 -3.54
N ALA A 183 -8.59 8.45 -4.12
CA ALA A 183 -9.15 7.31 -3.40
C ALA A 183 -8.18 6.78 -2.33
N ALA A 184 -6.87 6.81 -2.59
CA ALA A 184 -5.87 6.43 -1.61
C ALA A 184 -5.86 7.41 -0.44
N ARG A 185 -5.88 8.72 -0.74
CA ARG A 185 -5.97 9.77 0.30
C ARG A 185 -7.19 9.56 1.19
N SER A 186 -8.39 9.38 0.61
CA SER A 186 -9.61 9.09 1.39
C SER A 186 -9.43 7.89 2.30
N PHE A 187 -8.93 6.78 1.74
CA PHE A 187 -8.67 5.57 2.50
C PHE A 187 -7.70 5.80 3.67
N VAL A 188 -6.60 6.54 3.47
CA VAL A 188 -5.67 6.85 4.57
C VAL A 188 -6.36 7.65 5.67
N LYS A 189 -7.12 8.69 5.32
CA LYS A 189 -7.83 9.53 6.30
C LYS A 189 -8.83 8.74 7.14
N GLU A 190 -9.56 7.83 6.50
CA GLU A 190 -10.51 6.92 7.16
C GLU A 190 -9.81 5.96 8.12
N THR A 191 -8.58 5.56 7.80
CA THR A 191 -7.84 4.51 8.52
C THR A 191 -6.78 5.03 9.48
N LEU A 192 -6.66 6.35 9.70
CA LEU A 192 -5.73 6.93 10.69
C LEU A 192 -5.86 6.30 12.08
N GLY A 193 -7.09 5.96 12.50
CA GLY A 193 -7.34 5.31 13.78
C GLY A 193 -6.66 3.94 13.92
N TRP A 194 -6.33 3.25 12.84
CA TRP A 194 -5.74 1.91 12.88
C TRP A 194 -4.33 1.86 13.45
N TRP A 195 -3.61 3.00 13.49
CA TRP A 195 -2.29 3.09 14.12
C TRP A 195 -2.32 2.69 15.60
N ILE A 196 -3.43 2.89 16.31
CA ILE A 196 -3.55 2.47 17.71
C ILE A 196 -3.42 0.94 17.87
N VAL A 197 -3.85 0.16 16.86
CA VAL A 197 -3.70 -1.30 16.86
C VAL A 197 -2.22 -1.67 16.72
N CYS A 198 -1.49 -0.97 15.85
CA CYS A 198 -0.05 -1.16 15.71
C CYS A 198 0.68 -0.84 17.02
N GLU A 199 0.37 0.30 17.64
CA GLU A 199 1.00 0.72 18.90
C GLU A 199 0.69 -0.26 20.05
N THR A 200 -0.55 -0.72 20.17
CA THR A 200 -0.94 -1.73 21.18
C THR A 200 -0.17 -3.05 20.98
N ASN A 201 -0.01 -3.51 19.74
CA ASN A 201 0.77 -4.71 19.46
C ASN A 201 2.26 -4.52 19.76
N TRP A 202 2.84 -3.36 19.41
CA TRP A 202 4.23 -3.05 19.71
C TRP A 202 4.49 -2.97 21.21
N ALA A 203 3.61 -2.32 21.97
CA ALA A 203 3.73 -2.21 23.42
C ALA A 203 3.71 -3.59 24.11
N ARG A 204 2.82 -4.50 23.65
CA ARG A 204 2.77 -5.88 24.15
C ARG A 204 4.08 -6.63 23.90
N ILE A 205 4.65 -6.50 22.70
CA ILE A 205 5.92 -7.16 22.34
C ILE A 205 7.09 -6.56 23.11
N LEU A 206 7.15 -5.22 23.24
CA LEU A 206 8.21 -4.55 23.99
C LEU A 206 8.26 -5.02 25.44
N LYS A 207 7.10 -5.13 26.10
CA LYS A 207 7.02 -5.66 27.45
C LYS A 207 7.58 -7.09 27.57
N GLY A 208 7.27 -7.96 26.60
CA GLY A 208 7.82 -9.32 26.57
C GLY A 208 9.34 -9.34 26.40
N LEU A 209 9.89 -8.51 25.51
CA LEU A 209 11.34 -8.40 25.32
C LEU A 209 12.06 -7.86 26.57
N GLU A 210 11.44 -6.93 27.30
CA GLU A 210 11.97 -6.39 28.56
C GLU A 210 11.97 -7.46 29.67
N GLU A 211 10.92 -8.29 29.75
CA GLU A 211 10.82 -9.39 30.72
C GLU A 211 11.83 -10.52 30.42
N GLU A 212 12.05 -10.86 29.15
CA GLU A 212 13.06 -11.84 28.72
C GLU A 212 14.49 -11.36 29.02
N GLY A 213 14.81 -10.10 28.70
CA GLY A 213 16.14 -9.53 28.99
C GLY A 213 16.43 -9.43 30.49
N ALA A 214 15.43 -9.12 31.32
CA ALA A 214 15.57 -9.09 32.78
C ALA A 214 15.79 -10.49 33.39
N SER A 215 15.38 -11.57 32.70
CA SER A 215 15.59 -12.94 33.15
C SER A 215 17.00 -13.48 32.82
N GLU A 216 17.59 -13.04 31.71
CA GLU A 216 18.97 -13.42 31.31
C GLU A 216 20.04 -12.72 32.17
N ASP A 217 19.81 -11.48 32.61
CA ASP A 217 20.71 -10.74 33.50
C ASP A 217 20.67 -11.26 34.97
N GLY A 218 19.69 -12.10 35.31
CA GLY A 218 19.51 -12.70 36.64
C GLY A 218 20.21 -14.05 36.86
N GLU A 219 20.82 -14.63 35.82
CA GLU A 219 21.50 -15.94 35.90
C GLU A 219 23.03 -15.85 36.08
N VAL A 220 23.59 -14.65 36.30
CA VAL A 220 25.03 -14.45 36.55
C VAL A 220 25.32 -14.11 38.01
N GLU A 221 24.74 -14.85 38.96
CA GLU A 221 25.28 -14.99 40.33
C GLU A 221 25.02 -16.42 40.83
N GLY A 222 25.98 -17.30 40.56
CA GLY A 222 26.03 -18.68 41.07
C GLY A 222 27.46 -19.19 41.13
#